data_AF-A0A1X0NW52-F1
#
_entry.id   AF-A0A1X0NW52-F1
#
_cell.length_a   1.000
_cell.length_b   1.000
_cell.length_c   1.000
_cell.angle_alpha   90.00
_cell.angle_beta   90.00
_cell.angle_gamma   90.00
#
_symmetry.space_group_name_H-M   'P 1'
#
loop_
_entity.id
_entity.type
_entity.pdbx_description
1 polymer ?
#
loop_
_entity_poly.entity_id
_entity_poly.type
_entity_poly.pdbx_seq_one_letter_code
_entity_poly.pdbx_strand_id
1 'polypeptide(L)'
;MESQKNAHRLNRIFRKPKTMVAPREWHEDGEEVGQHDGVLLSCLNTMTKELTEDEKKRAVANQDPPSAVEEELAKRAARFGLTVGAAVAAGGNNTNNNNDGLGSLADGEAMGKRMQRFGTVEPEPLVVDEETLKSREARFKTQEQQEMDEAMQARLARFGGAPAQVELKLSEADREAMLRRQNRFAA
;
A
#
# COMPACT_ATOMS: atom_id res chain seq x y z
N MET A 1 50.97 -5.06 47.93
CA MET A 1 51.23 -5.74 46.63
C MET A 1 50.19 -5.36 45.57
N GLU A 2 49.15 -4.58 45.89
CA GLU A 2 48.10 -4.16 44.94
C GLU A 2 48.55 -3.07 43.94
N SER A 3 49.57 -2.28 44.25
CA SER A 3 50.03 -1.17 43.39
C SER A 3 50.53 -1.65 42.03
N GLN A 4 51.22 -2.79 41.98
CA GLN A 4 51.71 -3.40 40.74
C GLN A 4 50.57 -3.93 39.86
N LYS A 5 49.51 -4.48 40.47
CA LYS A 5 48.32 -4.96 39.74
C LYS A 5 47.56 -3.80 39.10
N ASN A 6 47.51 -2.65 39.78
CA ASN A 6 46.86 -1.45 39.26
C ASN A 6 47.64 -0.86 38.06
N ALA A 7 48.97 -0.80 38.16
CA ALA A 7 49.84 -0.34 37.07
C ALA A 7 49.69 -1.19 35.79
N HIS A 8 49.57 -2.52 35.92
CA HIS A 8 49.36 -3.40 34.76
C HIS A 8 48.00 -3.17 34.08
N ARG A 9 46.92 -2.97 34.86
CA ARG A 9 45.57 -2.69 34.34
C ARG A 9 45.52 -1.35 33.62
N LEU A 10 46.10 -0.31 34.21
CA LEU A 10 46.16 1.03 33.60
C LEU A 10 46.97 1.02 32.31
N ASN A 11 48.12 0.34 32.29
CA ASN A 11 48.90 0.15 31.08
C ASN A 11 48.15 -0.67 30.01
N ARG A 12 47.16 -1.50 30.35
CA ARG A 12 46.35 -2.20 29.34
C ARG A 12 45.29 -1.28 28.72
N ILE A 13 44.72 -0.39 29.52
CA ILE A 13 43.64 0.52 29.09
C ILE A 13 44.21 1.71 28.29
N PHE A 14 45.35 2.25 28.71
CA PHE A 14 45.99 3.40 28.06
C PHE A 14 47.05 3.02 27.01
N ARG A 15 47.18 1.73 26.67
CA ARG A 15 47.93 1.34 25.47
C ARG A 15 47.18 1.87 24.27
N LYS A 16 47.76 2.86 23.58
CA LYS A 16 47.35 3.19 22.22
C LYS A 16 47.33 1.88 21.43
N PRO A 17 46.23 1.51 20.74
CA PRO A 17 46.25 0.35 19.88
C PRO A 17 47.43 0.51 18.92
N LYS A 18 48.26 -0.53 18.76
CA LYS A 18 49.22 -0.58 17.67
C LYS A 18 48.38 -0.55 16.40
N THR A 19 48.24 0.62 15.80
CA THR A 19 47.53 0.84 14.54
C THR A 19 48.32 0.15 13.43
N MET A 20 48.17 -1.19 13.35
CA MET A 20 48.59 -1.97 12.18
C MET A 20 47.54 -1.93 11.07
N VAL A 21 46.37 -1.36 11.34
CA VAL A 21 45.35 -1.09 10.34
C VAL A 21 45.52 0.37 9.95
N ALA A 22 45.95 0.60 8.72
CA ALA A 22 45.98 1.93 8.13
C ALA A 22 44.59 2.57 8.33
N PRO A 23 44.51 3.87 8.68
CA PRO A 23 43.24 4.58 8.69
C PRO A 23 42.52 4.33 7.37
N ARG A 24 41.23 3.95 7.43
CA ARG A 24 40.43 3.79 6.23
C ARG A 24 40.33 5.15 5.55
N GLU A 25 41.07 5.32 4.47
CA GLU A 25 41.01 6.49 3.62
C GLU A 25 39.65 6.45 2.91
N TRP A 26 38.88 7.52 3.04
CA TRP A 26 37.74 7.73 2.17
C TRP A 26 38.34 8.24 0.86
N HIS A 27 38.24 7.45 -0.20
CA HIS A 27 38.63 7.94 -1.53
C HIS A 27 37.74 9.14 -1.85
N GLU A 28 38.34 10.31 -2.01
CA GLU A 28 37.71 11.39 -2.77
C GLU A 28 37.82 10.99 -4.24
N ASP A 29 36.67 10.90 -4.90
CA ASP A 29 36.45 10.37 -6.24
C ASP A 29 37.48 10.92 -7.25
N GLY A 30 38.54 10.16 -7.47
CA GLY A 30 39.56 10.44 -8.46
C GLY A 30 39.11 9.94 -9.83
N GLU A 31 38.60 10.85 -10.64
CA GLU A 31 38.63 10.77 -12.11
C GLU A 31 38.04 9.47 -12.71
N GLU A 32 36.83 9.10 -12.30
CA GLU A 32 36.09 8.02 -12.96
C GLU A 32 35.41 8.55 -14.23
N VAL A 33 36.17 8.60 -15.31
CA VAL A 33 35.69 8.89 -16.67
C VAL A 33 34.52 7.95 -16.98
N GLY A 34 33.30 8.50 -16.91
CA GLY A 34 32.07 7.77 -17.21
C GLY A 34 31.25 7.33 -16.01
N GLN A 35 31.50 7.85 -14.81
CA GLN A 35 30.53 7.77 -13.73
C GLN A 35 29.67 9.03 -13.65
N HIS A 36 28.35 8.84 -13.56
CA HIS A 36 27.38 9.89 -13.29
C HIS A 36 26.72 9.55 -11.96
N ASP A 37 26.87 10.41 -10.95
CA ASP A 37 26.34 10.22 -9.60
C ASP A 37 26.68 8.85 -8.97
N GLY A 38 27.93 8.39 -9.14
CA GLY A 38 28.41 7.11 -8.60
C GLY A 38 27.91 5.86 -9.35
N VAL A 39 27.25 6.04 -10.50
CA VAL A 39 26.79 4.95 -11.38
C VAL A 39 27.52 5.01 -12.71
N LEU A 40 27.92 3.85 -13.24
CA LEU A 40 28.52 3.75 -14.57
C LEU A 40 27.53 4.21 -15.66
N LEU A 41 27.97 5.09 -16.56
CA LEU A 41 27.18 5.61 -17.67
C LEU A 41 26.67 4.50 -18.61
N SER A 42 27.42 3.40 -18.73
CA SER A 42 26.98 2.20 -19.46
C SER A 42 25.72 1.58 -18.86
N CYS A 43 25.60 1.55 -17.53
CA CYS A 43 24.43 1.07 -16.81
C CYS A 43 23.21 1.97 -17.04
N LEU A 44 23.41 3.29 -16.99
CA LEU A 44 22.35 4.26 -17.31
C LEU A 44 21.89 4.11 -18.77
N ASN A 45 22.82 3.89 -19.69
CA ASN A 45 22.52 3.66 -21.11
C ASN A 45 21.79 2.33 -21.37
N THR A 46 21.98 1.29 -20.55
CA THR A 46 21.18 0.07 -20.63
C THR A 46 19.77 0.30 -20.10
N MET A 47 19.63 0.96 -18.94
CA MET A 47 18.32 1.24 -18.34
C MET A 47 17.43 2.11 -19.23
N THR A 48 18.00 3.14 -19.86
CA THR A 48 17.27 4.02 -20.79
C THR A 48 16.81 3.32 -22.07
N LYS A 49 17.50 2.26 -22.51
CA LYS A 49 17.07 1.44 -23.65
C LYS A 49 15.87 0.58 -23.32
N GLU A 50 15.78 0.09 -22.09
CA GLU A 50 14.69 -0.77 -21.61
C GLU A 50 13.38 -0.01 -21.37
N LEU A 51 13.43 1.33 -21.25
CA LEU A 51 12.23 2.14 -21.12
C LEU A 51 11.31 2.04 -22.35
N THR A 52 10.04 1.83 -22.09
CA THR A 52 8.95 1.87 -23.07
C THR A 52 8.81 3.27 -23.67
N GLU A 53 8.18 3.38 -24.85
CA GLU A 53 7.95 4.68 -25.50
C GLU A 53 7.12 5.63 -24.63
N ASP A 54 6.17 5.10 -23.85
CA ASP A 54 5.32 5.90 -22.98
C ASP A 54 6.10 6.39 -21.75
N GLU A 55 7.02 5.59 -21.20
CA GLU A 55 7.94 6.05 -20.15
C GLU A 55 8.89 7.12 -20.66
N LYS A 56 9.42 6.98 -21.88
CA LYS A 56 10.26 8.01 -22.50
C LYS A 56 9.50 9.32 -22.70
N LYS A 57 8.26 9.27 -23.20
CA LYS A 57 7.40 10.47 -23.34
C LYS A 57 7.14 11.14 -22.01
N ARG A 58 6.84 10.37 -20.95
CA ARG A 58 6.64 10.91 -19.59
C ARG A 58 7.90 11.54 -19.01
N ALA A 59 9.06 10.89 -19.19
CA ALA A 59 10.34 11.44 -18.76
C ALA A 59 10.65 12.77 -19.45
N VAL A 60 10.40 12.87 -20.77
CA VAL A 60 10.54 14.14 -21.52
C VAL A 60 9.55 15.20 -21.02
N ALA A 61 8.36 14.79 -20.60
CA ALA A 61 7.35 15.68 -20.02
C ALA A 61 7.59 16.01 -18.53
N ASN A 62 8.68 15.54 -17.92
CA ASN A 62 8.97 15.65 -16.48
C ASN A 62 7.78 15.20 -15.60
N GLN A 63 7.06 14.17 -16.03
CA GLN A 63 5.96 13.60 -15.28
C GLN A 63 6.47 12.50 -14.35
N ASP A 64 5.95 12.49 -13.12
CA ASP A 64 6.25 11.43 -12.16
C ASP A 64 5.77 10.06 -12.68
N PRO A 65 6.47 8.96 -12.35
CA PRO A 65 6.01 7.62 -12.69
C PRO A 65 4.67 7.32 -11.98
N PRO A 66 3.78 6.53 -12.59
CA PRO A 66 2.49 6.20 -11.99
C PRO A 66 2.69 5.46 -10.67
N SER A 67 1.83 5.77 -9.69
CA SER A 67 1.89 5.07 -8.40
C SER A 67 1.48 3.60 -8.55
N ALA A 68 1.96 2.72 -7.68
CA ALA A 68 1.60 1.30 -7.72
C ALA A 68 0.07 1.07 -7.63
N VAL A 69 -0.64 1.97 -6.95
CA VAL A 69 -2.11 1.94 -6.85
C VAL A 69 -2.75 2.32 -8.18
N GLU A 70 -2.24 3.36 -8.86
CA GLU A 70 -2.70 3.75 -10.20
C GLU A 70 -2.46 2.65 -11.22
N GLU A 71 -1.31 1.97 -11.15
CA GLU A 71 -0.99 0.87 -12.06
C GLU A 71 -1.94 -0.33 -11.87
N GLU A 72 -2.19 -0.73 -10.63
CA GLU A 72 -3.17 -1.80 -10.31
C GLU A 72 -4.59 -1.42 -10.73
N LEU A 73 -4.97 -0.15 -10.53
CA LEU A 73 -6.27 0.35 -10.94
C LEU A 73 -6.39 0.39 -12.47
N ALA A 74 -5.36 0.82 -13.19
CA ALA A 74 -5.30 0.77 -14.64
C ALA A 74 -5.39 -0.67 -15.16
N LYS A 75 -4.68 -1.62 -14.54
CA LYS A 75 -4.77 -3.07 -14.87
C LYS A 75 -6.19 -3.59 -14.66
N ARG A 76 -6.84 -3.25 -13.54
CA ARG A 76 -8.23 -3.65 -13.27
C ARG A 76 -9.19 -3.02 -14.27
N ALA A 77 -9.07 -1.73 -14.55
CA ALA A 77 -9.90 -1.02 -15.50
C ALA A 77 -9.78 -1.61 -16.91
N ALA A 78 -8.57 -1.94 -17.36
CA ALA A 78 -8.34 -2.59 -18.64
C ALA A 78 -9.07 -3.95 -18.75
N ARG A 79 -9.16 -4.72 -17.66
CA ARG A 79 -9.94 -5.98 -17.63
C ARG A 79 -11.43 -5.77 -17.88
N PHE A 80 -11.95 -4.58 -17.57
CA PHE A 80 -13.33 -4.17 -17.79
C PHE A 80 -13.50 -3.27 -19.02
N GLY A 81 -12.46 -3.06 -19.84
CA GLY A 81 -12.50 -2.17 -20.99
C GLY A 81 -12.61 -0.68 -20.63
N LEU A 82 -12.29 -0.31 -19.40
CA LEU A 82 -12.31 1.07 -18.91
C LEU A 82 -10.93 1.72 -19.09
N THR A 83 -10.90 2.94 -19.65
CA THR A 83 -9.68 3.75 -19.75
C THR A 83 -9.56 4.67 -18.54
N VAL A 84 -8.54 4.46 -17.72
CA VAL A 84 -8.21 5.36 -16.61
C VAL A 84 -7.41 6.52 -17.19
N GLY A 85 -8.12 7.52 -17.67
CA GLY A 85 -7.52 8.80 -18.03
C GLY A 85 -6.95 9.50 -16.80
N ALA A 86 -5.99 10.40 -17.01
CA ALA A 86 -5.18 11.13 -16.04
C ALA A 86 -5.98 12.09 -15.10
N ALA A 87 -7.06 11.61 -14.49
CA ALA A 87 -7.83 12.30 -13.46
C ALA A 87 -7.27 12.04 -12.05
N VAL A 88 -6.31 11.10 -11.89
CA VAL A 88 -5.73 10.74 -10.59
C VAL A 88 -4.45 11.53 -10.28
N ALA A 89 -3.81 12.15 -11.28
CA ALA A 89 -2.57 12.91 -11.09
C ALA A 89 -2.78 14.32 -10.49
N ALA A 90 -4.02 14.79 -10.34
CA ALA A 90 -4.34 16.05 -9.69
C ALA A 90 -5.01 15.76 -8.35
N GLY A 91 -4.22 15.78 -7.28
CA GLY A 91 -4.72 15.66 -5.92
C GLY A 91 -5.86 16.65 -5.65
N GLY A 92 -7.01 16.11 -5.24
CA GLY A 92 -8.11 16.84 -4.64
C GLY A 92 -8.82 17.84 -5.56
N ASN A 93 -9.91 17.42 -6.19
CA ASN A 93 -11.22 17.93 -5.79
C ASN A 93 -12.34 17.22 -6.54
N ASN A 94 -13.40 16.99 -5.78
CA ASN A 94 -14.75 16.71 -6.24
C ASN A 94 -15.16 17.71 -7.33
N THR A 95 -15.09 17.31 -8.59
CA THR A 95 -15.83 17.93 -9.69
C THR A 95 -16.78 16.90 -10.25
N ASN A 96 -18.00 16.90 -9.70
CA ASN A 96 -19.20 16.69 -10.50
C ASN A 96 -19.06 17.52 -11.78
N ASN A 97 -18.68 16.89 -12.89
CA ASN A 97 -18.91 17.44 -14.21
C ASN A 97 -19.38 16.31 -15.10
N ASN A 98 -20.70 16.36 -15.33
CA ASN A 98 -21.36 15.67 -16.41
C ASN A 98 -20.60 15.90 -17.72
N ASN A 99 -20.48 14.81 -18.48
CA ASN A 99 -20.25 14.81 -19.91
C ASN A 99 -18.87 15.30 -20.38
N ASP A 100 -17.90 14.39 -20.39
CA ASP A 100 -16.97 14.32 -21.52
C ASP A 100 -16.35 12.92 -21.67
N GLY A 101 -17.01 12.10 -22.48
CA GLY A 101 -16.38 11.51 -23.65
C GLY A 101 -15.24 10.51 -23.46
N LEU A 102 -15.49 9.35 -22.84
CA LEU A 102 -14.94 8.09 -23.38
C LEU A 102 -15.75 6.86 -22.95
N GLY A 103 -17.07 6.97 -23.07
CA GLY A 103 -17.92 5.81 -23.26
C GLY A 103 -17.60 5.20 -24.62
N SER A 104 -16.72 4.21 -24.63
CA SER A 104 -16.66 3.09 -25.58
C SER A 104 -17.54 3.27 -26.83
N LEU A 105 -16.91 3.54 -27.98
CA LEU A 105 -17.57 3.42 -29.30
C LEU A 105 -18.23 2.02 -29.49
N ALA A 106 -17.81 1.01 -28.73
CA ALA A 106 -18.43 -0.31 -28.72
C ALA A 106 -19.76 -0.36 -27.92
N ASP A 107 -19.98 0.56 -26.97
CA ASP A 107 -21.22 0.62 -26.19
C ASP A 107 -22.37 1.21 -27.01
N GLY A 108 -22.10 2.19 -27.88
CA GLY A 108 -23.12 2.74 -28.79
C GLY A 108 -23.61 1.72 -29.81
N GLU A 109 -22.71 0.90 -30.35
CA GLU A 109 -23.08 -0.15 -31.32
C GLU A 109 -23.77 -1.33 -30.64
N ALA A 110 -23.34 -1.70 -29.43
CA ALA A 110 -24.01 -2.72 -28.62
C ALA A 110 -25.41 -2.27 -28.17
N MET A 111 -25.55 -1.00 -27.77
CA MET A 111 -26.84 -0.40 -27.42
C MET A 111 -27.75 -0.32 -28.65
N GLY A 112 -27.21 0.05 -29.82
CA GLY A 112 -27.94 0.04 -31.10
C GLY A 112 -28.43 -1.36 -31.48
N LYS A 113 -27.58 -2.38 -31.39
CA LYS A 113 -27.96 -3.79 -31.61
C LYS A 113 -29.00 -4.28 -30.61
N ARG A 114 -28.92 -3.83 -29.34
CA ARG A 114 -29.92 -4.13 -28.31
C ARG A 114 -31.26 -3.45 -28.62
N MET A 115 -31.27 -2.17 -29.01
CA MET A 115 -32.49 -1.44 -29.40
C MET A 115 -33.19 -2.10 -30.60
N GLN A 116 -32.42 -2.58 -31.58
CA GLN A 116 -32.97 -3.33 -32.72
C GLN A 116 -33.56 -4.68 -32.32
N ARG A 117 -32.97 -5.36 -31.33
CA ARG A 117 -33.40 -6.69 -30.88
C ARG A 117 -34.58 -6.66 -29.91
N PHE A 118 -34.62 -5.66 -29.04
CA PHE A 118 -35.53 -5.63 -27.89
C PHE A 118 -36.47 -4.43 -27.89
N GLY A 119 -36.31 -3.49 -28.83
CA GLY A 119 -37.08 -2.24 -28.86
C GLY A 119 -36.66 -1.27 -27.74
N THR A 120 -37.18 -0.05 -27.82
CA THR A 120 -37.08 0.95 -26.77
C THR A 120 -38.16 0.66 -25.75
N VAL A 121 -37.82 -0.04 -24.66
CA VAL A 121 -38.74 -0.21 -23.54
C VAL A 121 -38.71 1.09 -22.75
N GLU A 122 -39.80 1.86 -22.82
CA GLU A 122 -40.05 2.95 -21.88
C GLU A 122 -40.01 2.33 -20.47
N PRO A 123 -39.14 2.81 -19.57
CA PRO A 123 -39.02 2.21 -18.26
C PRO A 123 -40.30 2.49 -17.49
N GLU A 124 -41.23 1.52 -17.50
CA GLU A 124 -42.33 1.52 -16.56
C GLU A 124 -41.73 1.63 -15.13
N PRO A 125 -42.34 2.43 -14.25
CA PRO A 125 -41.85 2.58 -12.89
C PRO A 125 -41.80 1.19 -12.26
N LEU A 126 -40.60 0.78 -11.85
CA LEU A 126 -40.32 -0.52 -11.27
C LEU A 126 -40.96 -0.55 -9.86
N VAL A 127 -42.25 -0.84 -9.80
CA VAL A 127 -42.98 -1.06 -8.55
C VAL A 127 -42.51 -2.41 -8.02
N VAL A 128 -41.47 -2.37 -7.18
CA VAL A 128 -41.00 -3.54 -6.45
C VAL A 128 -42.02 -3.83 -5.35
N ASP A 129 -42.85 -4.84 -5.55
CA ASP A 129 -43.80 -5.28 -4.52
C ASP A 129 -43.06 -5.64 -3.23
N GLU A 130 -43.60 -5.24 -2.08
CA GLU A 130 -42.97 -5.44 -0.76
C GLU A 130 -42.61 -6.91 -0.48
N GLU A 131 -43.35 -7.86 -1.07
CA GLU A 131 -43.07 -9.29 -0.95
C GLU A 131 -41.79 -9.72 -1.69
N THR A 132 -41.50 -9.10 -2.84
CA THR A 132 -40.27 -9.37 -3.59
C THR A 132 -39.05 -8.78 -2.89
N LEU A 133 -39.24 -7.64 -2.21
CA LEU A 133 -38.22 -7.01 -1.38
C LEU A 133 -37.91 -7.86 -0.14
N LYS A 134 -38.95 -8.34 0.57
CA LYS A 134 -38.81 -9.28 1.70
C LYS A 134 -38.14 -10.59 1.27
N SER A 135 -38.47 -11.10 0.09
CA SER A 135 -37.84 -12.30 -0.47
C SER A 135 -36.35 -12.09 -0.77
N ARG A 136 -35.97 -10.90 -1.26
CA ARG A 136 -34.55 -10.55 -1.46
C ARG A 136 -33.82 -10.36 -0.14
N GLU A 137 -34.42 -9.68 0.83
CA GLU A 137 -33.82 -9.50 2.16
C GLU A 137 -33.63 -10.82 2.89
N ALA A 138 -34.59 -11.75 2.80
CA ALA A 138 -34.46 -13.07 3.40
C ALA A 138 -33.28 -13.84 2.80
N ARG A 139 -33.12 -13.81 1.48
CA ARG A 139 -31.99 -14.46 0.79
C ARG A 139 -30.65 -13.81 1.15
N PHE A 140 -30.62 -12.48 1.23
CA PHE A 140 -29.41 -11.73 1.57
C PHE A 140 -28.98 -11.97 3.02
N LYS A 141 -29.93 -11.93 3.96
CA LYS A 141 -29.68 -12.23 5.39
C LYS A 141 -29.21 -13.66 5.60
N THR A 142 -29.77 -14.64 4.87
CA THR A 142 -29.28 -16.03 4.96
C THR A 142 -27.87 -16.19 4.42
N GLN A 143 -27.53 -15.46 3.36
CA GLN A 143 -26.20 -15.56 2.74
C GLN A 143 -25.13 -14.91 3.63
N GLU A 144 -25.39 -13.72 4.17
CA GLU A 144 -24.47 -13.03 5.08
C GLU A 144 -24.22 -13.84 6.37
N GLN A 145 -25.28 -14.44 6.93
CA GLN A 145 -25.16 -15.33 8.09
C GLN A 145 -24.31 -16.57 7.77
N GLN A 146 -24.53 -17.17 6.61
CA GLN A 146 -23.79 -18.36 6.16
C GLN A 146 -22.31 -18.06 5.91
N GLU A 147 -22.01 -16.92 5.28
CA GLU A 147 -20.64 -16.46 5.05
C GLU A 147 -19.92 -16.15 6.38
N MET A 148 -20.63 -15.57 7.35
CA MET A 148 -20.08 -15.28 8.68
C MET A 148 -19.79 -16.56 9.48
N ASP A 149 -20.69 -17.55 9.42
CA ASP A 149 -20.50 -18.87 10.04
C ASP A 149 -19.34 -19.63 9.40
N GLU A 150 -19.23 -19.60 8.06
CA GLU A 150 -18.13 -20.21 7.32
C GLU A 150 -16.79 -19.53 7.62
N ALA A 151 -16.75 -18.20 7.70
CA ALA A 151 -15.57 -17.44 8.09
C ALA A 151 -15.14 -17.75 9.54
N MET A 152 -16.10 -17.89 10.46
CA MET A 152 -15.82 -18.29 11.84
C MET A 152 -15.28 -19.71 11.91
N GLN A 153 -15.87 -20.64 11.15
CA GLN A 153 -15.41 -22.02 11.07
C GLN A 153 -14.00 -22.14 10.45
N ALA A 154 -13.72 -21.37 9.39
CA ALA A 154 -12.39 -21.29 8.78
C ALA A 154 -11.35 -20.72 9.75
N ARG A 155 -11.73 -19.71 10.55
CA ARG A 155 -10.87 -19.17 11.62
C ARG A 155 -10.62 -20.20 12.71
N LEU A 156 -11.65 -20.93 13.15
CA LEU A 156 -11.53 -22.01 14.14
C LEU A 156 -10.62 -23.13 13.65
N ALA A 157 -10.72 -23.51 12.37
CA ALA A 157 -9.86 -24.53 11.76
C ALA A 157 -8.40 -24.07 11.67
N ARG A 158 -8.15 -22.78 11.41
CA ARG A 158 -6.80 -22.22 11.26
C ARG A 158 -6.11 -21.89 12.57
N PHE A 159 -6.86 -21.37 13.55
CA PHE A 159 -6.32 -20.80 14.77
C PHE A 159 -6.78 -21.50 16.05
N GLY A 160 -7.61 -22.54 15.94
CA GLY A 160 -8.26 -23.17 17.09
C GLY A 160 -9.39 -22.31 17.66
N GLY A 161 -9.96 -22.77 18.78
CA GLY A 161 -11.01 -22.05 19.51
C GLY A 161 -10.61 -20.61 19.84
N ALA A 162 -11.59 -19.69 19.87
CA ALA A 162 -11.35 -18.32 20.34
C ALA A 162 -10.65 -18.35 21.71
N PRO A 163 -9.60 -17.52 21.94
CA PRO A 163 -8.95 -17.48 23.25
C PRO A 163 -10.01 -17.12 24.29
N ALA A 164 -10.03 -17.88 25.39
CA ALA A 164 -10.91 -17.62 26.52
C ALA A 164 -10.83 -16.14 26.92
N GLN A 165 -11.93 -15.57 27.40
CA GLN A 165 -11.93 -14.20 27.92
C GLN A 165 -10.89 -14.08 29.03
N VAL A 166 -9.72 -13.53 28.71
CA VAL A 166 -8.65 -13.30 29.67
C VAL A 166 -9.03 -12.03 30.42
N GLU A 167 -9.60 -12.18 31.61
CA GLU A 167 -9.68 -11.09 32.59
C GLU A 167 -8.25 -10.64 32.92
N LEU A 168 -7.80 -9.55 32.32
CA LEU A 168 -6.52 -8.91 32.63
C LEU A 168 -6.59 -8.30 34.03
N LYS A 169 -6.39 -9.13 35.06
CA LYS A 169 -6.20 -8.66 36.43
C LYS A 169 -4.81 -8.03 36.51
N LEU A 170 -4.76 -6.70 36.41
CA LEU A 170 -3.54 -5.94 36.65
C LEU A 170 -2.96 -6.33 38.00
N SER A 171 -1.67 -6.67 38.01
CA SER A 171 -0.92 -6.95 39.22
C SER A 171 -0.87 -5.71 40.11
N GLU A 172 -0.65 -5.89 41.40
CA GLU A 172 -0.56 -4.77 42.35
C GLU A 172 0.61 -3.82 41.99
N ALA A 173 1.70 -4.38 41.45
CA ALA A 173 2.83 -3.62 40.94
C ALA A 173 2.46 -2.72 39.73
N ASP A 174 1.61 -3.22 38.82
CA ASP A 174 1.15 -2.44 37.67
C ASP A 174 0.23 -1.28 38.08
N ARG A 175 -0.61 -1.50 39.10
CA ARG A 175 -1.46 -0.44 39.66
C ARG A 175 -0.63 0.66 40.30
N GLU A 176 0.40 0.30 41.06
CA GLU A 176 1.31 1.26 41.68
C GLU A 176 2.11 2.06 40.63
N ALA A 177 2.58 1.38 39.58
CA ALA A 177 3.28 2.03 38.47
C ALA A 177 2.38 3.03 37.72
N MET A 178 1.10 2.68 37.54
CA MET A 178 0.12 3.58 36.90
C MET A 178 -0.17 4.79 37.78
N LEU A 179 -0.36 4.62 39.09
CA LEU A 179 -0.54 5.74 40.04
C LEU A 179 0.68 6.66 40.06
N ARG A 180 1.89 6.11 40.06
CA ARG A 180 3.12 6.92 39.93
C ARG A 180 3.16 7.71 38.64
N ARG A 181 2.71 7.15 37.52
CA ARG A 181 2.62 7.89 36.24
C ARG A 181 1.55 8.97 36.31
N GLN A 182 0.36 8.67 36.81
CA GLN A 182 -0.72 9.65 36.95
C GLN A 182 -0.27 10.86 37.76
N ASN A 183 0.42 10.64 38.89
CA ASN A 183 0.93 11.72 39.73
C ASN A 183 2.06 12.54 39.08
N ARG A 184 2.73 12.02 38.05
CA ARG A 184 3.75 12.78 37.29
C ARG A 184 3.15 13.71 36.24
N PHE A 185 1.99 13.36 35.70
CA PHE A 185 1.31 14.13 34.65
C PHE A 185 0.16 15.00 35.19
N ALA A 186 -0.11 14.96 36.50
CA ALA A 186 -1.13 15.75 37.16
C ALA A 186 -0.60 17.08 37.76
N ALA A 187 0.59 17.53 37.35
CA ALA A 187 1.18 18.82 37.71
C ALA A 187 1.09 19.80 36.55
#